data_AF-A0A7X6LAE3-F1
#
_entry.id   AF-A0A7X6LAE3-F1
#
_cell.length_a   1.000
_cell.length_b   1.000
_cell.length_c   1.000
_cell.angle_alpha   90.00
_cell.angle_beta   90.00
_cell.angle_gamma   90.00
#
_symmetry.space_group_name_H-M   'P 1'
#
loop_
_entity.id
_entity.type
_entity.pdbx_description
1 polymer ?
#
loop_
_entity_poly.entity_id
_entity_poly.type
_entity_poly.pdbx_seq_one_letter_code
_entity_poly.pdbx_strand_id
1 'polypeptide(L)'
;MAKQIRDVVEQYVKLVGSGPTEDIVALYAPDAIVEDPVGTPPKRGHAAIREFYEVIAALDRETELRPENVRIAGNQAAFPFTIVTKVGGQRFVLSPIDVMEFDEEGRITGMRAYWSQEDMRVEPE
;
A
#
# COMPACT_ATOMS: atom_id res chain seq x y z
N MET A 1 -11.92 12.92 -10.82
CA MET A 1 -10.79 12.88 -9.87
C MET A 1 -11.10 12.05 -8.62
N ALA A 2 -11.95 12.50 -7.67
CA ALA A 2 -12.15 11.75 -6.42
C ALA A 2 -12.63 10.29 -6.59
N LYS A 3 -13.54 10.02 -7.54
CA LYS A 3 -13.95 8.64 -7.87
C LYS A 3 -12.78 7.78 -8.37
N GLN A 4 -11.99 8.33 -9.30
CA GLN A 4 -10.82 7.63 -9.86
C GLN A 4 -9.76 7.34 -8.80
N ILE A 5 -9.47 8.30 -7.92
CA ILE A 5 -8.57 8.10 -6.78
C ILE A 5 -9.07 6.98 -5.87
N ARG A 6 -10.38 6.95 -5.59
CA ARG A 6 -11.00 5.86 -4.81
C ARG A 6 -10.80 4.50 -5.49
N ASP A 7 -11.08 4.42 -6.78
CA ASP A 7 -10.93 3.19 -7.55
C ASP A 7 -9.46 2.69 -7.51
N VAL A 8 -8.49 3.59 -7.61
CA VAL A 8 -7.06 3.27 -7.51
C VAL A 8 -6.66 2.83 -6.10
N VAL A 9 -7.16 3.48 -5.05
CA VAL A 9 -6.92 3.06 -3.65
C VAL A 9 -7.47 1.66 -3.38
N GLU A 10 -8.70 1.39 -3.82
CA GLU A 10 -9.32 0.07 -3.66
C GLU A 10 -8.57 -1.01 -4.45
N GLN A 11 -8.13 -0.69 -5.67
CA GLN A 11 -7.30 -1.57 -6.48
C GLN A 11 -5.93 -1.82 -5.84
N TYR A 12 -5.27 -0.77 -5.33
CA TYR A 12 -4.01 -0.86 -4.62
C TYR A 12 -4.11 -1.82 -3.44
N VAL A 13 -5.06 -1.62 -2.53
CA VAL A 13 -5.20 -2.47 -1.34
C VAL A 13 -5.48 -3.92 -1.73
N LYS A 14 -6.32 -4.15 -2.74
CA LYS A 14 -6.60 -5.50 -3.25
C LYS A 14 -5.34 -6.18 -3.80
N LEU A 15 -4.53 -5.47 -4.58
CA LEU A 15 -3.31 -6.01 -5.18
C LEU A 15 -2.22 -6.23 -4.12
N VAL A 16 -2.10 -5.37 -3.11
CA VAL A 16 -1.23 -5.61 -1.95
C VAL A 16 -1.65 -6.87 -1.18
N GLY A 17 -2.94 -7.20 -1.16
CA GLY A 17 -3.44 -8.41 -0.52
C GLY A 17 -3.26 -9.69 -1.35
N SER A 18 -3.26 -9.64 -2.68
CA SER A 18 -3.33 -10.88 -3.48
C SER A 18 -2.79 -10.79 -4.91
N GLY A 19 -2.43 -9.59 -5.36
CA GLY A 19 -2.02 -9.31 -6.72
C GLY A 19 -0.54 -9.59 -7.00
N PRO A 20 -0.18 -9.70 -8.29
CA PRO A 20 1.21 -9.76 -8.72
C PRO A 20 1.89 -8.39 -8.57
N THR A 21 3.21 -8.40 -8.33
CA THR A 21 4.00 -7.17 -8.14
C THR A 21 3.85 -6.18 -9.29
N GLU A 22 3.87 -6.65 -10.54
CA GLU A 22 3.79 -5.74 -11.70
C GLU A 22 2.47 -4.97 -11.76
N ASP A 23 1.36 -5.56 -11.31
CA ASP A 23 0.07 -4.87 -11.29
C ASP A 23 0.06 -3.77 -10.21
N ILE A 24 0.75 -3.98 -9.09
CA ILE A 24 0.94 -2.94 -8.06
C ILE A 24 1.79 -1.81 -8.64
N VAL A 25 2.94 -2.14 -9.25
CA VAL A 25 3.87 -1.18 -9.85
C VAL A 25 3.19 -0.35 -10.94
N ALA A 26 2.29 -0.95 -11.72
CA ALA A 26 1.53 -0.27 -12.77
C ALA A 26 0.60 0.84 -12.27
N LEU A 27 0.26 0.87 -10.97
CA LEU A 27 -0.50 1.96 -10.37
C LEU A 27 0.35 3.23 -10.14
N TYR A 28 1.67 3.11 -10.11
CA TYR A 28 2.59 4.21 -9.82
C TYR A 28 3.03 4.96 -11.08
N ALA A 29 3.28 6.26 -10.93
CA ALA A 29 4.02 7.03 -11.92
C ALA A 29 5.47 6.49 -12.05
N PRO A 30 6.13 6.62 -13.22
CA PRO A 30 7.47 6.05 -13.45
C PRO A 30 8.54 6.51 -12.45
N ASP A 31 8.41 7.74 -11.95
CA ASP A 31 9.31 8.42 -11.01
C ASP A 31 8.73 8.53 -9.59
N ALA A 32 7.68 7.75 -9.28
CA ALA A 32 6.99 7.81 -8.00
C ALA A 32 7.92 7.53 -6.80
N ILE A 33 7.54 8.07 -5.65
CA ILE A 33 8.31 7.97 -4.41
C ILE A 33 7.48 7.24 -3.35
N VAL A 34 8.03 6.17 -2.78
CA VAL A 34 7.41 5.40 -1.70
C VAL A 34 8.25 5.49 -0.43
N GLU A 35 7.65 5.91 0.67
CA GLU A 35 8.25 5.94 2.01
C GLU A 35 7.45 5.00 2.93
N ASP A 36 8.00 3.81 3.18
CA ASP A 36 7.32 2.75 3.95
C ASP A 36 8.32 2.00 4.86
N PRO A 37 8.19 2.12 6.20
CA PRO A 37 7.40 3.14 6.90
C PRO A 37 8.01 4.55 6.74
N VAL A 38 7.22 5.58 7.09
CA VAL A 38 7.72 6.96 7.23
C VAL A 38 8.92 7.02 8.20
N GLY A 39 9.96 7.75 7.81
CA GLY A 39 11.25 7.83 8.51
C GLY A 39 12.34 6.90 7.94
N THR A 40 12.02 6.07 6.95
CA THR A 40 12.99 5.21 6.25
C THR A 40 13.44 5.81 4.92
N PRO A 41 14.57 5.35 4.35
CA PRO A 41 14.99 5.80 3.02
C PRO A 41 13.90 5.55 1.96
N PRO A 42 13.55 6.59 1.16
CA PRO A 42 12.50 6.47 0.17
C PRO A 42 12.93 5.61 -1.02
N LYS A 43 12.00 4.80 -1.54
CA LYS A 43 12.11 4.03 -2.77
C LYS A 43 11.70 4.94 -3.93
N ARG A 44 12.53 5.03 -4.98
CA ARG A 44 12.32 5.98 -6.09
C ARG A 44 12.23 5.25 -7.42
N GLY A 45 11.13 5.47 -8.12
CA GLY A 45 10.83 4.91 -9.41
C GLY A 45 10.50 3.40 -9.38
N HIS A 46 9.98 2.92 -10.50
CA HIS A 46 9.44 1.55 -10.61
C HIS A 46 10.42 0.44 -10.24
N ALA A 47 11.72 0.60 -10.49
CA ALA A 47 12.71 -0.42 -10.13
C ALA A 47 12.75 -0.67 -8.61
N ALA A 48 12.91 0.38 -7.82
CA ALA A 48 12.96 0.26 -6.36
C ALA A 48 11.60 -0.11 -5.75
N ILE A 49 10.49 0.35 -6.35
CA ILE A 49 9.14 -0.01 -5.91
C ILE A 49 8.85 -1.49 -6.17
N ARG A 50 9.29 -2.03 -7.32
CA ARG A 50 9.19 -3.46 -7.63
C ARG A 50 9.93 -4.31 -6.60
N GLU A 51 11.21 -4.01 -6.37
CA GLU A 51 12.03 -4.73 -5.39
C GLU A 51 11.39 -4.73 -3.99
N PHE A 52 10.75 -3.61 -3.61
CA PHE A 52 10.02 -3.51 -2.36
C PHE A 52 8.83 -4.47 -2.27
N TYR A 53 7.97 -4.54 -3.30
CA TYR A 53 6.80 -5.43 -3.29
C TYR A 53 7.15 -6.92 -3.51
N GLU A 54 8.27 -7.22 -4.17
CA GLU A 54 8.76 -8.60 -4.32
C GLU A 54 9.03 -9.29 -2.98
N VAL A 55 9.41 -8.53 -1.94
CA VAL A 55 9.65 -9.06 -0.59
C VAL A 55 8.43 -9.79 -0.03
N ILE A 56 7.22 -9.28 -0.30
CA ILE A 56 5.97 -9.85 0.23
C ILE A 56 5.24 -10.71 -0.80
N ALA A 57 5.66 -10.68 -2.08
CA ALA A 57 4.95 -11.36 -3.17
C ALA A 57 4.84 -12.88 -2.99
N ALA A 58 5.81 -13.51 -2.33
CA ALA A 58 5.82 -14.95 -2.07
C ALA A 58 5.04 -15.38 -0.81
N LEU A 59 4.56 -14.41 -0.02
CA LEU A 59 3.83 -14.69 1.22
C LEU A 59 2.34 -14.91 0.92
N ASP A 60 1.68 -15.73 1.74
CA ASP A 60 0.21 -15.70 1.81
C ASP A 60 -0.20 -14.38 2.48
N ARG A 61 -1.03 -13.61 1.76
CA ARG A 61 -1.39 -12.23 2.08
C ARG A 61 -2.90 -12.08 1.98
N GLU A 62 -3.45 -11.21 2.82
CA GLU A 62 -4.81 -10.72 2.69
C GLU A 62 -4.87 -9.29 3.21
N THR A 63 -5.78 -8.50 2.66
CA THR A 63 -5.99 -7.11 3.08
C THR A 63 -7.46 -6.82 3.33
N GLU A 64 -7.73 -5.91 4.26
CA GLU A 64 -9.07 -5.38 4.51
C GLU A 64 -9.05 -3.86 4.42
N LEU A 65 -9.83 -3.31 3.49
CA LEU A 65 -10.12 -1.89 3.39
C LEU A 65 -11.59 -1.65 3.73
N ARG A 66 -11.85 -0.65 4.57
CA ARG A 66 -13.18 -0.13 4.84
C ARG A 66 -13.42 1.09 3.94
N PRO A 67 -14.25 1.02 2.86
CA PRO A 67 -14.38 2.12 1.89
C PRO A 67 -14.83 3.45 2.52
N GLU A 68 -15.65 3.40 3.57
CA GLU A 68 -16.08 4.54 4.37
C GLU A 68 -14.91 5.26 5.06
N ASN A 69 -13.77 4.57 5.20
CA ASN A 69 -12.58 5.11 5.83
C ASN A 69 -11.58 5.79 4.88
N VAL A 70 -11.83 5.78 3.57
CA VAL A 70 -11.00 6.47 2.59
C VAL A 70 -11.37 7.95 2.51
N ARG A 71 -10.44 8.83 2.90
CA ARG A 71 -10.59 10.29 2.83
C ARG A 71 -9.85 10.79 1.60
N ILE A 72 -10.52 11.58 0.78
CA ILE A 72 -9.96 12.12 -0.47
C ILE A 72 -10.14 13.63 -0.44
N ALA A 73 -9.05 14.36 -0.69
CA ALA A 73 -9.03 15.82 -0.76
C ALA A 73 -8.09 16.26 -1.88
N GLY A 74 -8.62 17.00 -2.88
CA GLY A 74 -7.85 17.36 -4.06
C GLY A 74 -7.35 16.13 -4.83
N ASN A 75 -6.03 16.06 -5.04
CA ASN A 75 -5.33 14.96 -5.67
C ASN A 75 -4.67 14.00 -4.65
N GLN A 76 -5.15 13.96 -3.42
CA GLN A 76 -4.58 13.14 -2.35
C GLN A 76 -5.63 12.25 -1.69
N ALA A 77 -5.18 11.11 -1.17
CA ALA A 77 -5.99 10.21 -0.35
C ALA A 77 -5.25 9.83 0.94
N ALA A 78 -6.01 9.64 2.02
CA ALA A 78 -5.54 9.07 3.27
C ALA A 78 -6.50 7.96 3.71
N PHE A 79 -5.98 6.78 4.03
CA PHE A 79 -6.83 5.63 4.37
C PHE A 79 -6.11 4.65 5.31
N PRO A 80 -6.77 4.21 6.39
CA PRO A 80 -6.35 3.04 7.12
C PRO A 80 -6.77 1.77 6.37
N PHE A 81 -5.94 0.75 6.40
CA PHE A 81 -6.30 -0.61 5.99
C PHE A 81 -5.57 -1.62 6.87
N THR A 82 -5.92 -2.88 6.76
CA THR A 82 -5.19 -3.96 7.43
C THR A 82 -4.52 -4.82 6.37
N ILE A 83 -3.26 -5.19 6.62
CA ILE A 83 -2.56 -6.24 5.88
C ILE A 83 -2.24 -7.37 6.85
N VAL A 84 -2.55 -8.59 6.43
CA VAL A 84 -2.15 -9.81 7.14
C VAL A 84 -1.22 -10.58 6.23
N THR A 85 -0.07 -11.00 6.76
CA THR A 85 0.81 -11.97 6.12
C THR A 85 0.91 -13.23 6.96
N LYS A 86 0.93 -14.40 6.33
CA LYS A 86 1.03 -15.69 7.02
C LYS A 86 2.35 -16.37 6.70
N VAL A 87 3.12 -16.66 7.75
CA VAL A 87 4.43 -17.31 7.64
C VAL A 87 4.63 -18.24 8.82
N GLY A 88 4.95 -19.51 8.55
CA GLY A 88 5.33 -20.47 9.60
C GLY A 88 4.24 -20.76 10.64
N GLY A 89 2.96 -20.72 10.25
CA GLY A 89 1.82 -20.91 11.16
C GLY A 89 1.53 -19.71 12.08
N GLN A 90 2.10 -18.55 11.76
CA GLN A 90 1.83 -17.28 12.44
C GLN A 90 1.18 -16.30 11.46
N ARG A 91 0.26 -15.49 11.98
CA ARG A 91 -0.35 -14.35 11.32
C ARG A 91 0.31 -13.06 11.81
N PHE A 92 0.89 -12.30 10.91
CA PHE A 92 1.41 -10.96 11.18
C PHE A 92 0.37 -9.95 10.69
N VAL A 93 -0.24 -9.22 11.62
CA VAL A 93 -1.30 -8.25 11.35
C VAL A 93 -0.75 -6.85 11.52
N LEU A 94 -0.77 -6.05 10.46
CA LEU A 94 -0.33 -4.65 10.48
C LEU A 94 -1.48 -3.75 10.00
N SER A 95 -1.66 -2.60 10.66
CA SER A 95 -2.71 -1.64 10.33
C SER A 95 -2.14 -0.24 10.05
N PRO A 96 -1.54 -0.01 8.87
CA PRO A 96 -1.00 1.29 8.53
C PRO A 96 -2.09 2.31 8.16
N ILE A 97 -1.71 3.59 8.14
CA ILE A 97 -2.43 4.64 7.40
C ILE A 97 -1.57 5.04 6.21
N ASP A 98 -2.04 4.78 5.00
CA ASP A 98 -1.35 5.24 3.80
C ASP A 98 -1.87 6.62 3.40
N VAL A 99 -0.94 7.51 3.06
CA VAL A 99 -1.21 8.81 2.43
C VAL A 99 -0.60 8.79 1.04
N MET A 100 -1.43 9.02 0.02
CA MET A 100 -1.06 8.95 -1.37
C MET A 100 -1.36 10.26 -2.11
N GLU A 101 -0.49 10.60 -3.04
CA GLU A 101 -0.64 11.67 -4.01
C GLU A 101 -0.79 11.10 -5.41
N PHE A 102 -1.62 11.74 -6.25
CA PHE A 102 -1.97 11.27 -7.58
C PHE A 102 -1.73 12.33 -8.65
N ASP A 103 -1.34 11.90 -9.86
CA ASP A 103 -1.28 12.75 -11.06
C ASP A 103 -2.66 12.91 -11.74
N GLU A 104 -2.72 13.67 -12.83
CA GLU A 104 -3.96 13.90 -13.59
C GLU A 104 -4.50 12.64 -14.27
N GLU A 105 -3.63 11.66 -14.52
CA GLU A 105 -4.00 10.34 -15.07
C GLU A 105 -4.41 9.34 -13.98
N GLY A 106 -4.35 9.73 -12.70
CA GLY A 106 -4.70 8.92 -11.55
C GLY A 106 -3.62 7.93 -11.13
N ARG A 107 -2.37 8.08 -11.57
CA ARG A 107 -1.23 7.28 -11.11
C ARG A 107 -0.72 7.83 -9.79
N ILE A 108 -0.25 6.95 -8.93
CA ILE A 108 0.33 7.30 -7.63
C ILE A 108 1.72 7.92 -7.86
N THR A 109 1.90 9.19 -7.51
CA THR A 109 3.18 9.90 -7.59
C THR A 109 3.96 9.83 -6.27
N GLY A 110 3.24 9.73 -5.16
CA GLY A 110 3.81 9.65 -3.82
C GLY A 110 2.98 8.75 -2.92
N MET A 111 3.65 7.95 -2.08
CA MET A 111 3.01 7.16 -1.05
C MET A 111 3.84 7.22 0.24
N ARG A 112 3.17 7.44 1.36
CA ARG A 112 3.75 7.43 2.69
C ARG A 112 2.92 6.53 3.59
N ALA A 113 3.52 5.48 4.13
CA ALA A 113 2.87 4.55 5.03
C ALA A 113 3.21 4.91 6.49
N TYR A 114 2.20 5.33 7.24
CA TYR A 114 2.33 5.68 8.65
C TYR A 114 2.02 4.45 9.50
N TRP A 115 3.08 3.86 10.05
CA TRP A 115 3.02 2.78 11.03
C TRP A 115 4.37 2.63 11.73
N SER A 116 4.38 1.87 12.82
CA SER A 116 5.55 1.50 13.61
C SER A 116 5.42 0.04 14.08
N GLN A 117 6.47 -0.49 14.71
CA GLN A 117 6.43 -1.84 15.26
C GLN A 117 5.33 -2.05 16.32
N GLU A 118 4.86 -0.97 16.96
CA GLU A 118 3.75 -1.04 17.93
C GLU A 118 2.39 -1.29 17.25
N ASP A 119 2.29 -1.01 15.95
CA ASP A 119 1.09 -1.22 15.14
C ASP A 119 1.02 -2.64 14.53
N MET A 120 2.07 -3.44 14.74
CA MET A 120 2.17 -4.82 14.29
C MET A 120 1.82 -5.79 15.42
N ARG A 121 0.96 -6.76 15.12
CA ARG A 121 0.58 -7.84 16.04
C ARG A 121 0.92 -9.19 15.45
N VAL A 122 1.31 -10.12 16.30
CA VAL A 122 1.56 -11.51 15.92
C VAL A 122 0.51 -12.38 16.60
N GLU A 123 -0.21 -13.15 15.79
CA GLU A 123 -1.30 -14.01 16.23
C GLU A 123 -1.04 -15.45 15.76
N PRO A 124 -1.46 -16.48 16.51
CA PRO A 124 -1.52 -17.85 15.99
C PRO A 124 -2.47 -17.91 14.79
N GLU A 125 -2.15 -18.73 13.79
CA GLU A 125 -3.07 -19.00 12.67
C GLU A 125 -4.26 -19.89 13.07
#